data_AF-A0AAE1GRI9-F1
#
_entry.id   AF-A0AAE1GRI9-F1
#
_cell.length_a   1.000
_cell.length_b   1.000
_cell.length_c   1.000
_cell.angle_alpha   90.00
_cell.angle_beta   90.00
_cell.angle_gamma   90.00
#
_symmetry.space_group_name_H-M   'P 1'
#
loop_
_entity.id
_entity.type
_entity.pdbx_description
1 polymer ?
#
loop_
_entity_poly.entity_id
_entity_poly.type
_entity_poly.pdbx_seq_one_letter_code
_entity_poly.pdbx_strand_id
1 'polypeptide(L)'
;MKTAFTNNLSRVPSKRLLVAGILPSKRIRALQNIGHGICNFSSIHGLRYLSKGTTLARFMWGLAIFISASATVGFMGVLWTLYATGTTEVRILSTRVPVYDRPFPAVYICPQVTFQLNATRQMLIKQMNLTHQLSSAEENGLGATTDVLNNLLFSKWLLIERSLKRAENEFGNKASVLDLIDFEPIMAFPKCRDWIVFCMWHASVIDCCSNFEFDRRVDVWCYVFNSNVVEENRKQKSCYVKSTESAISYHPISDHTPVDSET
;
A
#
# COMPACT_ATOMS: atom_id res chain seq x y z
N MET A 1 34.48 80.75 -51.77
CA MET A 1 33.48 81.81 -51.47
C MET A 1 33.08 81.64 -50.01
N LYS A 2 33.58 82.49 -49.10
CA LYS A 2 32.89 83.67 -48.50
C LYS A 2 31.58 83.23 -47.80
N THR A 3 31.31 83.38 -46.50
CA THR A 3 31.70 84.31 -45.40
C THR A 3 31.06 83.73 -44.11
N ALA A 4 31.71 83.63 -42.95
CA ALA A 4 32.01 84.64 -41.92
C ALA A 4 30.80 85.10 -41.05
N PHE A 5 31.10 85.21 -39.75
CA PHE A 5 30.59 86.13 -38.72
C PHE A 5 29.88 85.59 -37.45
N THR A 6 30.47 86.03 -36.35
CA THR A 6 30.25 85.84 -34.92
C THR A 6 29.07 86.69 -34.39
N ASN A 7 28.51 86.33 -33.23
CA ASN A 7 28.62 87.15 -32.01
C ASN A 7 27.79 86.64 -30.81
N ASN A 8 28.42 86.82 -29.65
CA ASN A 8 27.97 86.72 -28.26
C ASN A 8 26.57 87.28 -27.97
N LEU A 9 25.91 86.73 -26.94
CA LEU A 9 25.20 87.52 -25.91
C LEU A 9 25.06 86.73 -24.59
N SER A 10 25.88 87.18 -23.62
CA SER A 10 25.60 87.32 -22.18
C SER A 10 25.07 86.14 -21.35
N ARG A 11 26.02 85.57 -20.60
CA ARG A 11 25.86 84.89 -19.31
C ARG A 11 25.24 85.85 -18.28
N VAL A 12 23.98 85.61 -17.88
CA VAL A 12 23.35 86.24 -16.70
C VAL A 12 23.34 85.22 -15.57
N PRO A 13 23.97 85.47 -14.40
CA PRO A 13 23.83 84.61 -13.24
C PRO A 13 22.63 85.08 -12.41
N SER A 14 21.66 84.21 -12.13
CA SER A 14 20.65 84.53 -11.12
C SER A 14 20.23 83.31 -10.32
N LYS A 15 20.84 83.24 -9.12
CA LYS A 15 20.26 82.80 -7.85
C LYS A 15 19.86 81.33 -7.74
N ARG A 16 20.81 80.52 -7.24
CA ARG A 16 20.51 79.35 -6.41
C ARG A 16 19.76 79.85 -5.17
N LEU A 17 18.46 79.59 -5.13
CA LEU A 17 17.68 79.67 -3.90
C LEU A 17 18.10 78.47 -3.03
N LEU A 18 18.90 78.75 -2.01
CA LEU A 18 19.19 77.81 -0.92
C LEU A 18 17.92 77.63 -0.09
N VAL A 19 17.17 76.57 -0.37
CA VAL A 19 16.20 76.05 0.60
C VAL A 19 16.98 75.19 1.59
N ALA A 20 17.12 75.70 2.80
CA ALA A 20 17.72 75.01 3.93
C ALA A 20 16.87 73.79 4.32
N GLY A 21 17.24 72.62 3.82
CA GLY A 21 16.72 71.33 4.26
C GLY A 21 17.71 70.67 5.21
N ILE A 22 17.25 70.33 6.42
CA ILE A 22 17.98 69.55 7.42
C ILE A 22 18.63 68.32 6.74
N LEU A 23 19.96 68.25 6.74
CA LEU A 23 20.69 67.13 6.14
C LEU A 23 20.30 65.83 6.87
N PRO A 24 19.75 64.82 6.17
CA PRO A 24 19.35 63.57 6.81
C PRO A 24 20.56 62.85 7.40
N SER A 25 20.38 62.28 8.59
CA SER A 25 21.43 61.50 9.28
C SER A 25 21.97 60.38 8.38
N LYS A 26 23.21 59.93 8.61
CA LYS A 26 23.83 58.86 7.81
C LYS A 26 22.94 57.60 7.71
N ARG A 27 22.16 57.33 8.76
CA ARG A 27 21.19 56.22 8.83
C ARG A 27 20.00 56.40 7.87
N ILE A 28 19.45 57.61 7.76
CA ILE A 28 18.32 57.90 6.85
C ILE A 28 18.75 57.74 5.39
N ARG A 29 19.95 58.20 5.04
CA ARG A 29 20.51 58.00 3.68
C ARG A 29 20.72 56.52 3.37
N ALA A 30 21.21 55.74 4.33
CA ALA A 30 21.33 54.29 4.16
C ALA A 30 19.97 53.62 3.91
N LEU A 31 18.94 53.97 4.69
CA LEU A 31 17.58 53.45 4.51
C LEU A 31 16.96 53.85 3.17
N GLN A 32 17.19 55.09 2.72
CA GLN A 32 16.72 55.56 1.40
C GLN A 32 17.37 54.76 0.27
N ASN A 33 18.68 54.48 0.37
CA ASN A 33 19.39 53.69 -0.63
C ASN A 33 18.88 52.24 -0.67
N ILE A 34 18.62 51.64 0.49
CA ILE A 34 18.04 50.29 0.59
C ILE A 34 16.63 50.28 -0.01
N GLY A 35 15.76 51.22 0.35
CA GLY A 35 14.40 51.32 -0.18
C GLY A 35 14.38 51.51 -1.70
N HIS A 36 15.30 52.33 -2.23
CA HIS A 36 15.45 52.52 -3.67
C HIS A 36 15.95 51.25 -4.38
N GLY A 37 16.84 50.49 -3.76
CA GLY A 37 17.26 49.17 -4.25
C GLY A 37 16.08 48.20 -4.33
N ILE A 38 15.34 48.05 -3.23
CA ILE A 38 14.17 47.17 -3.15
C ILE A 38 13.12 47.55 -4.21
N CYS A 39 12.80 48.83 -4.37
CA CYS A 39 11.82 49.26 -5.38
C CYS A 39 12.26 48.92 -6.81
N ASN A 40 13.55 49.04 -7.13
CA ASN A 40 14.02 48.85 -8.51
C ASN A 40 14.28 47.38 -8.89
N PHE A 41 14.58 46.52 -7.93
CA PHE A 41 14.94 45.11 -8.16
C PHE A 41 13.89 44.09 -7.66
N SER A 42 12.80 44.54 -7.05
CA SER A 42 11.74 43.63 -6.59
C SER A 42 10.93 43.04 -7.75
N SER A 43 10.49 41.79 -7.57
CA SER A 43 9.51 41.11 -8.43
C SER A 43 8.06 41.53 -8.14
N ILE A 44 7.83 42.30 -7.07
CA ILE A 44 6.49 42.80 -6.71
C ILE A 44 6.08 43.86 -7.72
N HIS A 45 5.03 43.54 -8.48
CA HIS A 45 4.44 44.45 -9.45
C HIS A 45 3.98 45.75 -8.76
N GLY A 46 4.26 46.90 -9.37
CA GLY A 46 3.93 48.21 -8.80
C GLY A 46 5.06 48.87 -8.00
N LEU A 47 5.92 48.09 -7.32
CA LEU A 47 6.90 48.65 -6.37
C LEU A 47 7.96 49.53 -7.05
N ARG A 48 8.34 49.20 -8.29
CA ARG A 48 9.25 50.00 -9.14
C ARG A 48 8.71 51.39 -9.48
N TYR A 49 7.40 51.58 -9.44
CA TYR A 49 6.78 52.86 -9.74
C TYR A 49 6.75 53.79 -8.51
N LEU A 50 7.06 53.30 -7.32
CA LEU A 50 7.25 54.14 -6.13
C LEU A 50 8.56 54.94 -6.16
N SER A 51 9.59 54.42 -6.85
CA SER A 51 10.87 55.12 -7.03
C SER A 51 10.89 56.03 -8.26
N LYS A 52 9.96 55.88 -9.20
CA LYS A 52 9.94 56.58 -10.50
C LYS A 52 8.78 57.58 -10.62
N GLY A 53 8.92 58.59 -11.48
CA GLY A 53 7.84 59.53 -11.81
C GLY A 53 7.64 60.68 -10.82
N THR A 54 6.56 61.44 -11.03
CA THR A 54 6.18 62.59 -10.21
C THR A 54 5.62 62.17 -8.84
N THR A 55 5.61 63.07 -7.86
CA THR A 55 5.09 62.79 -6.51
C THR A 55 3.64 62.27 -6.55
N LEU A 56 2.81 62.83 -7.44
CA LEU A 56 1.42 62.37 -7.63
C LEU A 56 1.36 60.94 -8.18
N ALA A 57 2.19 60.61 -9.19
CA ALA A 57 2.24 59.27 -9.75
C ALA A 57 2.66 58.24 -8.68
N ARG A 58 3.67 58.57 -7.87
CA ARG A 58 4.13 57.72 -6.77
C ARG A 58 3.03 57.47 -5.73
N PHE A 59 2.27 58.51 -5.39
CA PHE A 59 1.14 58.40 -4.47
C PHE A 59 0.05 57.48 -5.03
N MET A 60 -0.34 57.66 -6.29
CA MET A 60 -1.34 56.81 -6.95
C MET A 60 -0.90 55.34 -7.00
N TRP A 61 0.37 55.07 -7.31
CA TRP A 61 0.93 53.72 -7.27
C TRP A 61 0.97 53.13 -5.86
N GLY A 62 1.31 53.94 -4.84
CA GLY A 62 1.24 53.52 -3.45
C GLY A 62 -0.17 53.12 -3.02
N LEU A 63 -1.17 53.93 -3.41
CA LEU A 63 -2.58 53.64 -3.14
C LEU A 63 -3.04 52.35 -3.85
N ALA A 64 -2.68 52.17 -5.12
CA ALA A 64 -3.02 50.97 -5.87
C ALA A 64 -2.42 49.69 -5.26
N ILE A 65 -1.14 49.75 -4.85
CA ILE A 65 -0.47 48.63 -4.17
C ILE A 65 -1.19 48.33 -2.85
N PHE A 66 -1.49 49.36 -2.05
CA PHE A 66 -2.18 49.20 -0.77
C PHE A 66 -3.54 48.54 -0.94
N ILE A 67 -4.38 49.04 -1.86
CA ILE A 67 -5.70 48.47 -2.16
C ILE A 67 -5.56 47.01 -2.61
N SER A 68 -4.61 46.71 -3.51
CA SER A 68 -4.39 45.35 -4.00
C SER A 68 -3.95 44.38 -2.89
N ALA A 69 -3.09 44.81 -1.98
CA ALA A 69 -2.62 44.03 -0.84
C ALA A 69 -3.77 43.76 0.14
N SER A 70 -4.56 44.78 0.48
CA SER A 70 -5.73 44.64 1.35
C SER A 70 -6.77 43.69 0.74
N ALA A 71 -7.06 43.83 -0.56
CA ALA A 71 -7.98 42.93 -1.25
C ALA A 71 -7.46 41.48 -1.21
N THR A 72 -6.18 41.27 -1.49
CA THR A 72 -5.56 39.92 -1.48
C THR A 72 -5.65 39.27 -0.10
N VAL A 73 -5.36 40.00 0.97
CA VAL A 73 -5.49 39.50 2.35
C VAL A 73 -6.95 39.15 2.66
N GLY A 74 -7.90 40.01 2.26
CA GLY A 74 -9.34 39.74 2.42
C GLY A 74 -9.77 38.47 1.69
N PHE A 75 -9.39 38.32 0.41
CA PHE A 75 -9.69 37.12 -0.39
C PHE A 75 -9.06 35.86 0.22
N MET A 76 -7.81 35.94 0.69
CA MET A 76 -7.18 34.80 1.36
C MET A 76 -7.89 34.40 2.64
N GLY A 77 -8.41 35.36 3.40
CA GLY A 77 -9.26 35.06 4.57
C GLY A 77 -10.52 34.28 4.18
N VAL A 78 -11.21 34.69 3.12
CA VAL A 78 -12.42 34.00 2.61
C VAL A 78 -12.09 32.61 2.07
N LEU A 79 -10.98 32.47 1.32
CA LEU A 79 -10.55 31.17 0.82
C LEU A 79 -10.13 30.22 1.95
N TRP A 80 -9.46 30.75 2.97
CA TRP A 80 -9.08 29.98 4.15
C TRP A 80 -10.31 29.46 4.89
N THR A 81 -11.33 30.31 5.12
CA THR A 81 -12.56 29.85 5.77
C THR A 81 -13.26 28.81 4.91
N LEU A 82 -13.39 29.02 3.60
CA LEU A 82 -13.98 28.04 2.69
C LEU A 82 -13.24 26.70 2.69
N TYR A 83 -11.91 26.72 2.77
CA TYR A 83 -11.10 25.51 2.86
C TYR A 83 -11.24 24.82 4.23
N ALA A 84 -11.22 25.59 5.31
CA ALA A 84 -11.29 25.07 6.67
C ALA A 84 -12.69 24.55 7.05
N THR A 85 -13.74 25.12 6.47
CA THR A 85 -15.14 24.72 6.71
C THR A 85 -15.72 23.88 5.57
N GLY A 86 -14.99 23.73 4.47
CA GLY A 86 -15.42 22.94 3.32
C GLY A 86 -15.65 21.49 3.70
N THR A 87 -16.87 21.01 3.48
CA THR A 87 -17.22 19.60 3.64
C THR A 87 -16.90 18.84 2.37
N THR A 88 -16.37 17.63 2.52
CA THR A 88 -16.18 16.73 1.38
C THR A 88 -17.54 16.29 0.85
N GLU A 89 -17.90 16.77 -0.32
CA GLU A 89 -19.12 16.36 -1.01
C GLU A 89 -18.89 15.03 -1.75
N VAL A 90 -19.64 14.00 -1.36
CA VAL A 90 -19.61 12.71 -2.06
C VAL A 90 -20.69 12.72 -3.14
N ARG A 91 -20.27 12.67 -4.41
CA ARG A 91 -21.18 12.54 -5.55
C ARG A 91 -21.26 11.09 -6.01
N ILE A 92 -22.46 10.53 -5.99
CA ILE A 92 -22.74 9.21 -6.57
C ILE A 92 -22.98 9.39 -8.08
N LEU A 93 -22.03 8.97 -8.91
CA LEU A 93 -22.11 9.11 -10.36
C LEU A 93 -23.16 8.17 -10.98
N SER A 94 -23.29 6.96 -10.44
CA SER A 94 -24.33 6.01 -10.82
C SER A 94 -24.48 4.92 -9.76
N THR A 95 -25.72 4.59 -9.43
CA THR A 95 -26.07 3.39 -8.64
C THR A 95 -26.48 2.22 -9.52
N ARG A 96 -26.59 2.43 -10.84
CA ARG A 96 -27.09 1.47 -11.82
C ARG A 96 -26.04 1.23 -12.90
N VAL A 97 -24.92 0.65 -12.49
CA VAL A 97 -23.96 0.08 -13.42
C VAL A 97 -24.44 -1.34 -13.73
N PRO A 98 -24.50 -1.75 -14.99
CA PRO A 98 -24.91 -3.11 -15.32
C PRO A 98 -23.94 -4.13 -14.72
N VAL A 99 -24.48 -5.27 -14.28
CA VAL A 99 -23.73 -6.32 -13.58
C VAL A 99 -22.63 -6.92 -14.46
N TYR A 100 -22.82 -6.94 -15.79
CA TYR A 100 -21.85 -7.49 -16.74
C TYR A 100 -20.58 -6.62 -16.91
N ASP A 101 -20.61 -5.35 -16.52
CA ASP A 101 -19.45 -4.44 -16.59
C ASP A 101 -18.57 -4.49 -15.32
N ARG A 102 -18.94 -5.32 -14.33
CA ARG A 102 -18.19 -5.43 -13.07
C ARG A 102 -17.50 -6.79 -13.00
N PRO A 103 -16.21 -6.83 -12.64
CA PRO A 103 -15.56 -8.11 -12.37
C PRO A 103 -16.31 -8.78 -11.23
N PHE A 104 -16.54 -10.08 -11.37
CA PHE A 104 -17.08 -10.86 -10.27
C PHE A 104 -16.13 -10.77 -9.08
N PRO A 105 -16.64 -10.67 -7.84
CA PRO A 105 -15.77 -10.57 -6.67
C PRO A 105 -15.07 -11.89 -6.37
N ALA A 106 -14.07 -11.82 -5.49
CA ALA A 106 -13.55 -13.01 -4.83
C ALA A 106 -14.60 -13.57 -3.86
N VAL A 107 -14.82 -14.89 -3.91
CA VAL A 107 -15.77 -15.58 -3.03
C VAL A 107 -15.00 -16.49 -2.09
N TYR A 108 -15.13 -16.24 -0.79
CA TYR A 108 -14.55 -17.07 0.27
C TYR A 108 -15.64 -17.97 0.83
N ILE A 109 -15.39 -19.27 0.82
CA ILE A 109 -16.26 -20.27 1.44
C ILE A 109 -15.44 -20.93 2.54
N CYS A 110 -15.86 -20.71 3.79
CA CYS A 110 -15.19 -21.24 4.97
C CYS A 110 -16.14 -22.23 5.65
N PRO A 111 -15.75 -23.49 5.87
CA PRO A 111 -16.54 -24.45 6.61
C PRO A 111 -16.57 -24.04 8.08
N GLN A 112 -17.73 -24.19 8.71
CA GLN A 112 -17.89 -23.93 10.14
C GLN A 112 -17.10 -24.94 10.98
N VAL A 113 -16.93 -26.17 10.47
CA VAL A 113 -16.06 -27.18 11.08
C VAL A 113 -14.66 -26.99 10.55
N THR A 114 -13.78 -26.43 11.37
CA THR A 114 -12.37 -26.16 11.03
C THR A 114 -11.44 -27.31 11.41
N PHE A 115 -11.94 -28.29 12.18
CA PHE A 115 -11.16 -29.41 12.70
C PHE A 115 -11.92 -30.75 12.61
N GLN A 116 -11.38 -31.68 11.83
CA GLN A 116 -11.92 -33.04 11.70
C GLN A 116 -11.22 -33.99 12.67
N LEU A 117 -11.81 -34.17 13.86
CA LEU A 117 -11.29 -35.03 14.93
C LEU A 117 -10.85 -36.42 14.45
N ASN A 118 -11.69 -37.09 13.65
CA ASN A 118 -11.41 -38.45 13.18
C ASN A 118 -10.28 -38.49 12.14
N ALA A 119 -10.24 -37.53 11.21
CA ALA A 119 -9.18 -37.45 10.22
C ALA A 119 -7.84 -37.16 10.90
N THR A 120 -7.81 -36.20 11.82
CA THR A 120 -6.64 -35.89 12.65
C THR A 120 -6.16 -37.13 13.39
N ARG A 121 -7.05 -37.86 14.07
CA ARG A 121 -6.68 -39.08 14.81
C ARG A 121 -6.06 -40.15 13.92
N GLN A 122 -6.65 -40.44 12.77
CA GLN A 122 -6.11 -41.43 11.83
C GLN A 122 -4.72 -41.04 11.32
N MET A 123 -4.51 -39.75 11.07
CA MET A 123 -3.21 -39.24 10.63
C MET A 123 -2.15 -39.34 11.72
N LEU A 124 -2.50 -38.97 12.94
CA LEU A 124 -1.63 -39.08 14.11
C LEU A 124 -1.22 -40.54 14.36
N ILE A 125 -2.16 -41.49 14.27
CA ILE A 125 -1.87 -42.92 14.35
C ILE A 125 -0.85 -43.34 13.27
N LYS A 126 -1.05 -42.89 12.02
CA LYS A 126 -0.14 -43.20 10.91
C LYS A 126 1.27 -42.61 11.11
N GLN A 127 1.36 -41.36 11.56
CA GLN A 127 2.65 -40.67 11.73
C GLN A 127 3.45 -41.20 12.92
N MET A 128 2.77 -41.48 14.03
CA MET A 128 3.40 -42.05 15.22
C MET A 128 3.61 -43.56 15.08
N ASN A 129 3.29 -44.14 13.91
CA ASN A 129 3.42 -45.56 13.59
C ASN A 129 2.75 -46.44 14.66
N LEU A 130 1.58 -46.01 15.15
CA LEU A 130 0.83 -46.71 16.17
C LEU A 130 0.02 -47.86 15.55
N THR A 131 -0.12 -48.93 16.32
CA THR A 131 -0.95 -50.07 15.94
C THR A 131 -2.44 -49.74 16.02
N HIS A 132 -3.27 -50.45 15.25
CA HIS A 132 -4.73 -50.30 15.31
C HIS A 132 -5.32 -50.74 16.67
N GLN A 133 -4.57 -51.52 17.44
CA GLN A 133 -4.82 -51.77 18.86
C GLN A 133 -3.97 -50.78 19.66
N LEU A 134 -4.62 -49.75 20.21
CA LEU A 134 -3.97 -48.73 21.03
C LEU A 134 -4.01 -49.16 22.50
N SER A 135 -2.90 -49.01 23.21
CA SER A 135 -2.88 -49.07 24.66
C SER A 135 -3.59 -47.85 25.26
N SER A 136 -3.98 -47.93 26.53
CA SER A 136 -4.64 -46.82 27.24
C SER A 136 -3.79 -45.55 27.27
N ALA A 137 -2.45 -45.69 27.35
CA ALA A 137 -1.53 -44.55 27.30
C ALA A 137 -1.48 -43.91 25.91
N GLU A 138 -1.49 -44.72 24.84
CA GLU A 138 -1.51 -44.21 23.46
C GLU A 138 -2.84 -43.52 23.12
N GLU A 139 -3.97 -44.05 23.61
CA GLU A 139 -5.28 -43.42 23.43
C GLU A 139 -5.38 -42.08 24.17
N ASN A 140 -4.90 -42.02 25.41
CA ASN A 140 -4.85 -40.78 26.21
C ASN A 140 -3.91 -39.74 25.59
N GLY A 141 -2.73 -40.16 25.14
CA GLY A 141 -1.80 -39.31 24.42
C GLY A 141 -2.42 -38.77 23.13
N LEU A 142 -3.07 -39.63 22.32
CA LEU A 142 -3.72 -39.22 21.08
C LEU A 142 -4.82 -38.18 21.32
N GLY A 143 -5.61 -38.36 22.39
CA GLY A 143 -6.59 -37.37 22.84
C GLY A 143 -5.95 -36.04 23.23
N ALA A 144 -4.88 -36.07 24.02
CA ALA A 144 -4.16 -34.88 24.44
C ALA A 144 -3.55 -34.11 23.25
N THR A 145 -2.91 -34.79 22.31
CA THR A 145 -2.33 -34.19 21.09
C THR A 145 -3.41 -33.59 20.19
N THR A 146 -4.55 -34.27 20.07
CA THR A 146 -5.71 -33.74 19.35
C THR A 146 -6.22 -32.44 19.99
N ASP A 147 -6.30 -32.39 21.32
CA ASP A 147 -6.71 -31.18 22.05
C ASP A 147 -5.72 -30.03 21.85
N VAL A 148 -4.42 -30.31 21.82
CA VAL A 148 -3.39 -29.30 21.49
C VAL A 148 -3.67 -28.71 20.10
N LEU A 149 -3.85 -29.56 19.09
CA LEU A 149 -4.04 -29.12 17.70
C LEU A 149 -5.35 -28.33 17.53
N ASN A 150 -6.43 -28.78 18.17
CA ASN A 150 -7.70 -28.07 18.18
C ASN A 150 -7.56 -26.69 18.86
N ASN A 151 -6.87 -26.61 19.99
CA ASN A 151 -6.66 -25.32 20.67
C ASN A 151 -5.71 -24.39 19.90
N LEU A 152 -4.72 -24.93 19.19
CA LEU A 152 -3.83 -24.15 18.31
C LEU A 152 -4.60 -23.53 17.14
N LEU A 153 -5.51 -24.29 16.52
CA LEU A 153 -6.36 -23.83 15.43
C LEU A 153 -7.27 -22.65 15.80
N PHE A 154 -7.70 -22.58 17.06
CA PHE A 154 -8.55 -21.50 17.57
C PHE A 154 -7.78 -20.43 18.35
N SER A 155 -6.44 -20.38 18.22
CA SER A 155 -5.58 -19.44 18.94
C SER A 155 -5.80 -19.45 20.47
N LYS A 156 -6.20 -20.61 21.02
CA LYS A 156 -6.47 -20.79 22.45
C LYS A 156 -5.20 -21.11 23.25
N TRP A 157 -4.19 -20.26 23.13
CA TRP A 157 -2.95 -20.23 23.94
C TRP A 157 -3.03 -20.72 25.40
N LEU A 158 -3.93 -20.19 26.22
CA LEU A 158 -4.12 -20.58 27.63
C LEU A 158 -4.48 -22.06 27.87
N LEU A 159 -5.03 -22.75 26.85
CA LEU A 159 -5.38 -24.16 26.92
C LEU A 159 -4.27 -25.05 26.33
N ILE A 160 -3.43 -24.49 25.46
CA ILE A 160 -2.34 -25.19 24.78
C ILE A 160 -1.32 -25.71 25.80
N GLU A 161 -0.89 -24.91 26.78
CA GLU A 161 0.13 -25.33 27.76
C GLU A 161 -0.30 -26.57 28.56
N ARG A 162 -1.58 -26.64 28.95
CA ARG A 162 -2.13 -27.79 29.69
C ARG A 162 -2.22 -29.04 28.84
N SER A 163 -2.67 -28.90 27.59
CA SER A 163 -2.78 -30.03 26.66
C SER A 163 -1.39 -30.52 26.21
N LEU A 164 -0.41 -29.61 26.02
CA LEU A 164 0.97 -29.94 25.68
C LEU A 164 1.63 -30.78 26.78
N LYS A 165 1.57 -30.31 28.04
CA LYS A 165 2.11 -31.04 29.19
C LYS A 165 1.49 -32.43 29.34
N ARG A 166 0.19 -32.57 29.05
CA ARG A 166 -0.48 -33.87 29.06
C ARG A 166 0.03 -34.78 27.93
N ALA A 167 0.16 -34.25 26.71
CA ALA A 167 0.64 -35.02 25.56
C ALA A 167 2.09 -35.50 25.76
N GLU A 168 2.97 -34.64 26.28
CA GLU A 168 4.37 -34.98 26.59
C GLU A 168 4.48 -36.05 27.69
N ASN A 169 3.64 -35.96 28.73
CA ASN A 169 3.64 -36.95 29.81
C ASN A 169 3.20 -38.35 29.36
N GLU A 170 2.24 -38.43 28.44
CA GLU A 170 1.69 -39.71 27.95
C GLU A 170 2.58 -40.35 26.85
N PHE A 171 3.17 -39.55 25.97
CA PHE A 171 4.05 -40.04 24.89
C PHE A 171 5.55 -40.08 25.24
N GLY A 172 5.97 -39.44 26.33
CA GLY A 172 7.38 -39.35 26.72
C GLY A 172 8.24 -38.75 25.60
N ASN A 173 9.40 -39.36 25.31
CA ASN A 173 10.31 -38.92 24.24
C ASN A 173 9.94 -39.43 22.83
N LYS A 174 8.79 -40.12 22.64
CA LYS A 174 8.47 -40.78 21.35
C LYS A 174 7.94 -39.85 20.26
N ALA A 175 7.53 -38.63 20.59
CA ALA A 175 7.13 -37.63 19.62
C ALA A 175 7.35 -36.25 20.22
N SER A 176 8.12 -35.39 19.56
CA SER A 176 8.11 -33.98 19.97
C SER A 176 6.74 -33.43 19.54
N VAL A 177 5.95 -32.95 20.50
CA VAL A 177 4.68 -32.28 20.20
C VAL A 177 4.92 -30.97 19.41
N LEU A 178 6.19 -30.57 19.28
CA LEU A 178 6.68 -29.49 18.43
C LEU A 178 6.75 -29.87 16.95
N ASP A 179 7.11 -31.11 16.58
CA ASP A 179 7.00 -31.61 15.19
C ASP A 179 5.53 -31.64 14.71
N LEU A 180 4.60 -31.71 15.66
CA LEU A 180 3.15 -31.62 15.44
C LEU A 180 2.64 -30.17 15.24
N ILE A 181 3.47 -29.16 15.52
CA ILE A 181 3.18 -27.75 15.24
C ILE A 181 3.67 -27.38 13.83
N ASP A 182 4.77 -27.99 13.37
CA ASP A 182 5.18 -27.97 11.95
C ASP A 182 4.23 -28.79 11.06
N PHE A 183 3.32 -29.57 11.67
CA PHE A 183 2.22 -30.21 10.99
C PHE A 183 1.25 -29.14 10.47
N GLU A 184 1.19 -29.00 9.15
CA GLU A 184 0.24 -28.14 8.46
C GLU A 184 -1.18 -28.43 8.99
N PRO A 185 -1.80 -27.53 9.78
CA PRO A 185 -3.15 -27.73 10.31
C PRO A 185 -4.21 -27.84 9.20
N ILE A 186 -3.79 -27.55 7.95
CA ILE A 186 -4.47 -27.79 6.68
C ILE A 186 -4.96 -29.24 6.56
N MET A 187 -4.22 -30.23 7.08
CA MET A 187 -4.63 -31.62 6.93
C MET A 187 -5.78 -32.03 7.85
N ALA A 188 -6.00 -31.30 8.94
CA ALA A 188 -7.16 -31.46 9.82
C ALA A 188 -8.39 -30.69 9.31
N PHE A 189 -8.21 -29.85 8.29
CA PHE A 189 -9.26 -29.05 7.70
C PHE A 189 -10.04 -29.84 6.63
N PRO A 190 -11.37 -29.64 6.50
CA PRO A 190 -12.15 -30.33 5.46
C PRO A 190 -11.61 -30.08 4.06
N LYS A 191 -11.32 -31.16 3.34
CA LYS A 191 -10.86 -31.03 1.95
C LYS A 191 -11.99 -30.48 1.10
N CYS A 192 -11.66 -29.72 0.07
CA CYS A 192 -12.64 -29.15 -0.85
C CYS A 192 -13.68 -30.18 -1.34
N ARG A 193 -13.25 -31.40 -1.70
CA ARG A 193 -14.14 -32.47 -2.19
C ARG A 193 -15.09 -33.03 -1.13
N ASP A 194 -14.81 -32.83 0.16
CA ASP A 194 -15.62 -33.38 1.25
C ASP A 194 -16.93 -32.58 1.46
N TRP A 195 -16.98 -31.33 0.99
CA TRP A 195 -18.11 -30.44 1.28
C TRP A 195 -18.52 -29.51 0.14
N ILE A 196 -17.66 -29.27 -0.86
CA ILE A 196 -18.01 -28.53 -2.08
C ILE A 196 -18.34 -29.55 -3.17
N VAL A 197 -19.62 -29.87 -3.29
CA VAL A 197 -20.11 -30.97 -4.15
C VAL A 197 -20.26 -30.56 -5.62
N PHE A 198 -20.65 -29.31 -5.87
CA PHE A 198 -21.00 -28.85 -7.22
C PHE A 198 -20.64 -27.38 -7.43
N CYS A 199 -20.03 -27.06 -8.58
CA CYS A 199 -19.69 -25.70 -8.97
C CYS A 199 -20.14 -25.43 -10.41
N MET A 200 -20.77 -24.27 -10.59
CA MET A 200 -21.19 -23.78 -11.89
C MET A 200 -20.77 -22.31 -12.02
N TRP A 201 -20.11 -21.99 -13.13
CA TRP A 201 -19.60 -20.65 -13.43
C TRP A 201 -19.98 -20.28 -14.86
N HIS A 202 -20.66 -19.14 -15.07
CA HIS A 202 -21.22 -18.73 -16.37
C HIS A 202 -21.96 -19.87 -17.10
N ALA A 203 -22.89 -20.53 -16.41
CA ALA A 203 -23.66 -21.66 -16.91
C ALA A 203 -22.83 -22.89 -17.34
N SER A 204 -21.54 -22.95 -16.99
CA SER A 204 -20.66 -24.08 -17.25
C SER A 204 -20.34 -24.81 -15.95
N VAL A 205 -20.46 -26.14 -15.95
CA VAL A 205 -20.02 -26.97 -14.83
C VAL A 205 -18.49 -26.98 -14.80
N ILE A 206 -17.90 -26.67 -13.64
CA ILE A 206 -16.44 -26.61 -13.45
C ILE A 206 -16.01 -27.52 -12.29
N ASP A 207 -14.77 -28.01 -12.31
CA ASP A 207 -14.20 -28.70 -11.14
C ASP A 207 -13.96 -27.67 -10.03
N CYS A 208 -14.64 -27.86 -8.89
CA CYS A 208 -14.55 -26.97 -7.74
C CYS A 208 -13.10 -26.85 -7.25
N CYS A 209 -12.44 -27.97 -7.01
CA CYS A 209 -11.16 -27.98 -6.28
C CYS A 209 -9.97 -27.54 -7.14
N SER A 210 -10.15 -27.42 -8.45
CA SER A 210 -9.18 -26.82 -9.37
C SER A 210 -9.37 -25.31 -9.53
N ASN A 211 -10.54 -24.79 -9.14
CA ASN A 211 -10.91 -23.38 -9.29
C ASN A 211 -10.99 -22.61 -7.97
N PHE A 212 -11.09 -23.33 -6.86
CA PHE A 212 -10.91 -22.78 -5.53
C PHE A 212 -9.49 -23.03 -5.04
N GLU A 213 -8.92 -22.05 -4.37
CA GLU A 213 -7.65 -22.21 -3.68
C GLU A 213 -7.82 -22.11 -2.17
N PHE A 214 -6.92 -22.77 -1.46
CA PHE A 214 -6.91 -22.75 -0.02
C PHE A 214 -6.19 -21.49 0.47
N ASP A 215 -6.87 -20.68 1.28
CA ASP A 215 -6.34 -19.43 1.83
C ASP A 215 -6.50 -19.41 3.36
N ARG A 216 -5.46 -18.89 4.04
CA ARG A 216 -5.43 -18.71 5.50
C ARG A 216 -5.66 -17.24 5.82
N ARG A 217 -6.74 -16.95 6.51
CA ARG A 217 -6.97 -15.64 7.15
C ARG A 217 -6.66 -15.74 8.64
N VAL A 218 -6.58 -14.59 9.31
CA VAL A 218 -6.06 -14.42 10.68
C VAL A 218 -6.54 -15.52 11.65
N ASP A 219 -7.79 -15.96 11.57
CA ASP A 219 -8.35 -16.98 12.46
C ASP A 219 -9.14 -18.11 11.76
N VAL A 220 -9.18 -18.14 10.43
CA VAL A 220 -9.95 -19.14 9.68
C VAL A 220 -9.25 -19.56 8.40
N TRP A 221 -9.40 -20.83 8.08
CA TRP A 221 -9.03 -21.41 6.80
C TRP A 221 -10.25 -21.43 5.89
N CYS A 222 -10.07 -21.10 4.61
CA CYS A 222 -11.16 -20.97 3.65
C CYS A 222 -10.73 -21.45 2.26
N TYR A 223 -11.72 -21.78 1.43
CA TYR A 223 -11.52 -21.90 -0.01
C TYR A 223 -11.95 -20.62 -0.71
N VAL A 224 -11.09 -20.07 -1.55
CA VAL A 224 -11.31 -18.82 -2.26
C VAL A 224 -11.40 -19.05 -3.77
N PHE A 225 -12.44 -18.51 -4.39
CA PHE A 225 -12.64 -18.47 -5.83
C PHE A 225 -12.44 -17.05 -6.35
N ASN A 226 -11.82 -16.91 -7.52
CA ASN A 226 -11.71 -15.64 -8.24
C ASN A 226 -11.05 -14.52 -7.42
N SER A 227 -9.96 -14.85 -6.72
CA SER A 227 -9.12 -13.88 -6.00
C SER A 227 -7.77 -13.70 -6.69
N ASN A 228 -7.12 -12.58 -6.40
CA ASN A 228 -5.74 -12.34 -6.85
C ASN A 228 -4.77 -13.39 -6.29
N VAL A 229 -5.06 -13.95 -5.11
CA VAL A 229 -4.30 -15.08 -4.52
C VAL A 229 -4.36 -16.29 -5.46
N VAL A 230 -5.54 -16.58 -6.04
CA VAL A 230 -5.72 -17.63 -7.05
C VAL A 230 -4.89 -17.35 -8.31
N GLU A 231 -4.85 -16.11 -8.75
CA GLU A 231 -4.05 -15.74 -9.92
C GLU A 231 -2.54 -15.80 -9.67
N GLU A 232 -2.08 -15.36 -8.50
CA GLU A 232 -0.66 -15.37 -8.11
C GLU A 232 -0.14 -16.79 -7.92
N ASN A 233 -0.88 -17.64 -7.20
CA ASN A 233 -0.51 -19.04 -7.00
C ASN A 233 -0.51 -19.83 -8.32
N ARG A 234 -1.44 -19.55 -9.24
CA ARG A 234 -1.43 -20.13 -10.60
C ARG A 234 -0.22 -19.68 -11.41
N LYS A 235 0.16 -18.40 -11.35
CA LYS A 235 1.36 -17.88 -12.02
C LYS A 235 2.63 -18.51 -11.43
N GLN A 236 2.71 -18.63 -10.11
CA GLN A 236 3.83 -19.28 -9.43
C GLN A 236 3.94 -20.76 -9.80
N LYS A 237 2.84 -21.53 -9.74
CA LYS A 237 2.80 -22.93 -10.17
C LYS A 237 3.17 -23.10 -11.66
N SER A 238 2.71 -22.19 -12.53
CA SER A 238 3.09 -22.21 -13.95
C SER A 238 4.58 -21.95 -14.18
N CYS A 239 5.19 -21.05 -13.40
CA CYS A 239 6.64 -20.85 -13.42
C CYS A 239 7.41 -22.08 -12.91
N TYR A 240 6.92 -22.74 -11.85
CA TYR A 240 7.51 -23.98 -11.34
C TYR A 240 7.45 -25.11 -12.37
N VAL A 241 6.29 -25.35 -12.99
CA VAL A 241 6.13 -26.40 -14.02
C VAL A 241 7.03 -26.14 -15.24
N LYS A 242 7.11 -24.88 -15.70
CA LYS A 242 8.05 -24.49 -16.78
C LYS A 242 9.51 -24.71 -16.39
N SER A 243 9.88 -24.46 -15.13
CA SER A 243 11.25 -24.71 -14.67
C SER A 243 11.62 -26.19 -14.64
N THR A 244 10.68 -27.06 -14.29
CA THR A 244 10.89 -28.52 -14.30
C THR A 244 10.89 -29.12 -15.70
N GLU A 245 10.06 -28.63 -16.63
CA GLU A 245 10.12 -29.05 -18.04
C GLU A 245 11.42 -28.61 -18.73
N SER A 246 11.94 -27.43 -18.35
CA SER A 246 13.24 -26.94 -18.83
C SER A 246 14.41 -27.80 -18.29
N ALA A 247 14.29 -28.30 -17.06
CA ALA A 247 15.30 -29.13 -16.41
C ALA A 247 15.32 -30.59 -16.91
N ILE A 248 14.25 -31.07 -17.56
CA ILE A 248 14.17 -32.43 -18.13
C ILE A 248 14.72 -32.49 -19.57
N SER A 249 15.13 -31.35 -20.17
CA SER A 249 15.60 -31.28 -21.56
C SER A 249 17.11 -31.47 -21.79
N TYR A 250 17.86 -32.03 -20.83
CA TYR A 250 19.28 -32.38 -21.04
C TYR A 250 19.62 -33.78 -20.51
N HIS A 251 19.43 -34.78 -21.36
CA HIS A 251 20.50 -35.72 -21.77
C HIS A 251 19.98 -36.68 -22.86
N PRO A 252 20.56 -36.66 -24.08
CA PRO A 252 20.33 -37.70 -25.07
C PRO A 252 21.37 -38.83 -24.96
N ILE A 253 20.88 -40.08 -25.15
CA ILE A 253 21.57 -41.29 -25.68
C ILE A 253 22.53 -41.98 -24.67
N SER A 254 22.47 -43.30 -24.43
CA SER A 254 22.61 -44.37 -25.42
C SER A 254 21.93 -45.71 -25.09
N ASP A 255 21.47 -46.34 -26.17
CA ASP A 255 21.15 -47.76 -26.37
C ASP A 255 21.99 -48.75 -25.56
N HIS A 256 21.32 -49.77 -25.01
CA HIS A 256 21.84 -51.13 -25.02
C HIS A 256 20.71 -52.11 -25.39
N THR A 257 20.97 -52.82 -26.49
CA THR A 257 20.19 -53.92 -27.06
C THR A 257 20.06 -55.14 -26.13
N PRO A 258 19.05 -55.99 -26.32
CA PRO A 258 18.81 -57.17 -25.50
C PRO A 258 19.76 -58.32 -25.86
N VAL A 259 20.19 -59.08 -24.85
CA VAL A 259 20.80 -60.41 -25.01
C VAL A 259 19.77 -61.44 -24.56
N ASP A 260 19.21 -62.14 -25.54
CA ASP A 260 18.59 -63.44 -25.36
C ASP A 260 19.68 -64.48 -25.05
N SER A 261 19.44 -65.36 -24.08
CA SER A 261 19.87 -66.76 -24.16
C SER A 261 19.23 -67.60 -23.06
N GLU A 262 18.51 -68.61 -23.51
CA GLU A 262 18.05 -69.81 -22.80
C GLU A 262 19.12 -70.42 -21.88
N THR A 263 18.75 -70.78 -20.65
CA THR A 263 18.65 -72.16 -20.12
C THR A 263 18.30 -72.15 -18.64
#